data_AF-A0A2E0HVG6-F1
#
_entry.id   AF-A0A2E0HVG6-F1
#
_cell.length_a   1.000
_cell.length_b   1.000
_cell.length_c   1.000
_cell.angle_alpha   90.00
_cell.angle_beta   90.00
_cell.angle_gamma   90.00
#
_symmetry.space_group_name_H-M   'P 1'
#
loop_
_entity.id
_entity.type
_entity.pdbx_description
1 polymer ?
#
loop_
_entity_poly.entity_id
_entity_poly.type
_entity_poly.pdbx_seq_one_letter_code
_entity_poly.pdbx_strand_id
1 'polypeptide(L)'
;MSSHLSQNISIKDIELNARENGLTLKLYATDEIQLSEISGWFNEATSWSYLTFYNMRGDINKINQVSRPKGISGFEAIQLNQSLQIGLRSINQISQFEFYHDKNDSTVIASLRYPISTTMAYIEKREITSKEKNKTFFSSLINVNTPYYLISIILAGLLILQI
;
A
#
# COMPACT_ATOMS: atom_id res chain seq x y z
N MET A 1 -18.00 39.36 12.43
CA MET A 1 -18.47 38.10 13.03
C MET A 1 -18.59 37.09 11.91
N SER A 2 -17.58 36.24 11.75
CA SER A 2 -17.52 35.24 10.68
C SER A 2 -18.42 34.07 11.07
N SER A 3 -19.49 33.83 10.31
CA SER A 3 -20.29 32.62 10.48
C SER A 3 -19.45 31.41 10.07
N HIS A 4 -18.98 30.62 11.04
CA HIS A 4 -18.52 29.26 10.79
C HIS A 4 -19.73 28.42 10.38
N LEU A 5 -20.08 28.48 9.11
CA LEU A 5 -20.91 27.45 8.49
C LEU A 5 -20.10 26.17 8.62
N SER A 6 -20.61 25.24 9.43
CA SER A 6 -20.13 23.85 9.45
C SER A 6 -20.21 23.33 8.02
N GLN A 7 -19.09 23.33 7.31
CA GLN A 7 -18.99 22.66 6.01
C GLN A 7 -19.38 21.20 6.24
N ASN A 8 -20.44 20.75 5.58
CA ASN A 8 -20.99 19.41 5.77
C ASN A 8 -20.28 18.46 4.79
N ILE A 9 -18.96 18.37 4.93
CA ILE A 9 -18.13 17.53 4.07
C ILE A 9 -18.40 16.06 4.43
N SER A 10 -18.88 15.30 3.45
CA SER A 10 -19.19 13.89 3.61
C SER A 10 -18.17 13.04 2.86
N ILE A 11 -17.54 12.13 3.60
CA ILE A 11 -16.68 11.08 3.07
C ILE A 11 -17.60 10.01 2.45
N LYS A 12 -17.43 9.80 1.14
CA LYS A 12 -18.23 8.90 0.32
C LYS A 12 -17.62 7.52 0.22
N ASP A 13 -16.31 7.46 0.14
CA ASP A 13 -15.59 6.20 0.03
C ASP A 13 -14.16 6.33 0.52
N ILE A 14 -13.55 5.18 0.77
CA ILE A 14 -12.13 5.07 1.02
C ILE A 14 -11.55 3.85 0.30
N GLU A 15 -10.26 3.93 -0.04
CA GLU A 15 -9.49 2.81 -0.55
C GLU A 15 -8.24 2.64 0.28
N LEU A 16 -8.01 1.41 0.75
CA LEU A 16 -6.83 1.07 1.52
C LEU A 16 -5.92 0.15 0.70
N ASN A 17 -4.68 0.56 0.53
CA ASN A 17 -3.70 -0.15 -0.28
C ASN A 17 -2.39 -0.34 0.49
N ALA A 18 -1.78 -1.52 0.35
CA ALA A 18 -0.42 -1.74 0.83
C ALA A 18 0.60 -1.27 -0.22
N ARG A 19 1.70 -0.75 0.29
CA ARG A 19 2.92 -0.42 -0.45
C ARG A 19 4.10 -1.06 0.28
N GLU A 20 5.24 -1.07 -0.38
CA GLU A 20 6.46 -1.67 0.16
C GLU A 20 7.00 -0.88 1.36
N ASN A 21 6.80 0.45 1.31
CA ASN A 21 7.27 1.41 2.30
C ASN A 21 6.15 1.89 3.24
N GLY A 22 4.97 1.26 3.23
CA GLY A 22 3.86 1.72 4.06
C GLY A 22 2.48 1.33 3.56
N LEU A 23 1.50 2.13 3.95
CA LEU A 23 0.11 2.03 3.54
C LEU A 23 -0.34 3.33 2.88
N THR A 24 -1.32 3.22 2.00
CA THR A 24 -1.99 4.37 1.42
C THR A 24 -3.48 4.25 1.67
N LEU A 25 -4.06 5.25 2.33
CA LEU A 25 -5.50 5.42 2.42
C LEU A 25 -5.89 6.58 1.51
N LYS A 26 -6.69 6.30 0.49
CA LYS A 26 -7.28 7.32 -0.37
C LYS A 26 -8.72 7.55 0.08
N LEU A 27 -9.12 8.81 0.18
CA LEU A 27 -10.41 9.23 0.69
C LEU A 27 -11.09 10.14 -0.32
N TYR A 28 -12.37 9.87 -0.55
CA TYR A 28 -13.20 10.59 -1.51
C TYR A 28 -14.30 11.34 -0.77
N ALA A 29 -14.33 12.66 -0.90
CA ALA A 29 -15.33 13.51 -0.26
C ALA A 29 -16.23 14.23 -1.27
N THR A 30 -17.31 14.81 -0.76
CA THR A 30 -18.26 15.61 -1.54
C THR A 30 -17.74 16.97 -1.96
N ASP A 31 -16.74 17.47 -1.25
CA ASP A 31 -16.27 18.85 -1.37
C ASP A 31 -14.77 18.90 -1.03
N GLU A 32 -14.16 20.06 -1.24
CA GLU A 32 -12.77 20.34 -0.91
C GLU A 32 -12.45 20.06 0.56
N ILE A 33 -11.32 19.43 0.80
CA ILE A 33 -10.81 19.13 2.14
C ILE A 33 -9.60 20.02 2.41
N GLN A 34 -9.56 20.69 3.55
CA GLN A 34 -8.32 21.33 3.99
C GLN A 34 -7.40 20.29 4.64
N LEU A 35 -6.17 20.11 4.14
CA LEU A 35 -5.22 19.14 4.71
C LEU A 35 -4.88 19.43 6.17
N SER A 36 -5.01 20.67 6.63
CA SER A 36 -4.87 21.09 8.03
C SER A 36 -5.96 20.52 8.95
N GLU A 37 -7.08 20.05 8.39
CA GLU A 37 -8.16 19.38 9.10
C GLU A 37 -7.97 17.85 9.16
N ILE A 38 -6.74 17.38 8.92
CA ILE A 38 -6.40 15.96 8.95
C ILE A 38 -5.20 15.76 9.87
N SER A 39 -5.31 14.79 10.78
CA SER A 39 -4.21 14.41 11.65
C SER A 39 -4.03 12.90 11.69
N GLY A 40 -2.79 12.48 11.96
CA GLY A 40 -2.40 11.08 12.09
C GLY A 40 -1.67 10.85 13.40
N TRP A 41 -2.00 9.77 14.10
CA TRP A 41 -1.31 9.35 15.31
C TRP A 41 -1.13 7.84 15.34
N PHE A 42 0.00 7.38 15.87
CA PHE A 42 0.29 5.95 16.05
C PHE A 42 0.45 5.62 17.53
N ASN A 43 -0.23 4.58 17.98
CA ASN A 43 -0.11 4.02 19.32
C ASN A 43 0.78 2.77 19.28
N GLU A 44 2.01 2.89 19.79
CA GLU A 44 2.97 1.79 19.78
C GLU A 44 2.51 0.58 20.60
N ALA A 45 1.83 0.81 21.72
CA ALA A 45 1.41 -0.25 22.63
C ALA A 45 0.32 -1.15 22.03
N THR A 46 -0.47 -0.62 21.10
CA THR A 46 -1.61 -1.33 20.51
C THR A 46 -1.46 -1.58 19.01
N SER A 47 -0.45 -0.98 18.39
CA SER A 47 -0.18 -1.02 16.94
C SER A 47 -1.29 -0.41 16.09
N TRP A 48 -2.10 0.48 16.67
CA TRP A 48 -3.14 1.21 15.97
C TRP A 48 -2.63 2.55 15.48
N SER A 49 -2.89 2.85 14.21
CA SER A 49 -2.81 4.18 13.63
C SER A 49 -4.22 4.77 13.54
N TYR A 50 -4.38 6.01 13.96
CA TYR A 50 -5.63 6.74 13.88
C TYR A 50 -5.46 7.92 12.94
N LEU A 51 -6.29 7.99 11.91
CA LEU A 51 -6.47 9.17 11.07
C LEU A 51 -7.74 9.89 11.51
N THR A 52 -7.63 11.17 11.84
CA THR A 52 -8.78 11.99 12.25
C THR A 52 -9.04 13.05 11.21
N PHE A 53 -10.28 13.09 10.72
CA PHE A 53 -10.78 14.05 9.74
C PHE A 53 -11.76 14.98 10.43
N TYR A 54 -11.32 16.20 10.75
CA TYR A 54 -12.12 17.18 11.49
C TYR A 54 -13.22 17.76 10.61
N ASN A 55 -14.35 18.10 11.22
CA ASN A 55 -15.54 18.67 10.57
C ASN A 55 -16.13 17.80 9.44
N MET A 56 -15.76 16.52 9.37
CA MET A 56 -16.21 15.58 8.35
C MET A 56 -17.11 14.48 8.92
N ARG A 57 -18.02 13.97 8.09
CA ARG A 57 -18.89 12.84 8.41
C ARG A 57 -18.80 11.74 7.36
N GLY A 58 -19.13 10.51 7.71
CA GLY A 58 -19.17 9.40 6.77
C GLY A 58 -20.14 8.31 7.19
N ASP A 59 -20.54 7.47 6.22
CA ASP A 59 -21.24 6.22 6.52
C ASP A 59 -20.22 5.19 7.05
N ILE A 60 -20.13 5.08 8.38
CA ILE A 60 -19.20 4.16 9.03
C ILE A 60 -19.46 2.70 8.67
N ASN A 61 -20.69 2.31 8.34
CA ASN A 61 -20.99 0.91 7.97
C ASN A 61 -20.38 0.59 6.60
N LYS A 62 -20.53 1.51 5.65
CA LYS A 62 -19.89 1.40 4.33
C LYS A 62 -18.36 1.39 4.47
N ILE A 63 -17.82 2.35 5.22
CA ILE A 63 -16.37 2.51 5.38
C ILE A 63 -15.75 1.28 6.06
N ASN A 64 -16.41 0.68 7.06
CA ASN A 64 -15.91 -0.53 7.74
C ASN A 64 -15.86 -1.80 6.86
N GLN A 65 -16.58 -1.80 5.73
CA GLN A 65 -16.63 -2.91 4.77
C GLN A 65 -15.57 -2.82 3.66
N VAL A 66 -14.72 -1.79 3.68
CA VAL A 66 -13.60 -1.62 2.75
C VAL A 66 -12.69 -2.86 2.70
N SER A 67 -12.24 -3.21 1.51
CA SER A 67 -11.26 -4.29 1.30
C SER A 67 -9.93 -3.95 1.97
N ARG A 68 -9.32 -4.95 2.62
CA ARG A 68 -8.12 -4.76 3.44
C ARG A 68 -6.94 -5.48 2.78
N PRO A 69 -5.82 -4.78 2.52
CA PRO A 69 -4.63 -5.43 2.01
C PRO A 69 -4.00 -6.32 3.10
N LYS A 70 -3.12 -7.24 2.70
CA LYS A 70 -2.33 -8.04 3.63
C LYS A 70 -1.53 -7.14 4.56
N GLY A 71 -1.40 -7.53 5.83
CA GLY A 71 -0.66 -6.77 6.84
C GLY A 71 -1.53 -5.84 7.68
N ILE A 72 -2.83 -5.75 7.41
CA ILE A 72 -3.82 -5.06 8.24
C ILE A 72 -4.57 -6.09 9.09
N SER A 73 -4.40 -6.02 10.40
CA SER A 73 -5.04 -6.92 11.37
C SER A 73 -6.32 -6.34 11.98
N GLY A 74 -6.56 -5.04 11.81
CA GLY A 74 -7.74 -4.35 12.34
C GLY A 74 -8.06 -3.10 11.51
N PHE A 75 -9.35 -2.80 11.42
CA PHE A 75 -9.87 -1.62 10.75
C PHE A 75 -11.13 -1.18 11.48
N GLU A 76 -11.24 0.11 11.79
CA GLU A 76 -12.45 0.68 12.36
C GLU A 76 -12.70 2.11 11.84
N ALA A 77 -13.95 2.43 11.57
CA ALA A 77 -14.42 3.79 11.32
C ALA A 77 -15.38 4.21 12.43
N ILE A 78 -15.09 5.36 13.04
CA ILE A 78 -15.82 5.89 14.19
C ILE A 78 -16.28 7.30 13.84
N GLN A 79 -17.60 7.53 13.89
CA GLN A 79 -18.15 8.87 13.79
C GLN A 79 -18.19 9.50 15.19
N LEU A 80 -17.40 10.54 15.40
CA LEU A 80 -17.47 11.41 16.57
C LEU A 80 -18.34 12.63 16.25
N ASN A 81 -18.59 13.48 17.25
CA ASN A 81 -19.48 14.65 17.10
C ASN A 81 -19.05 15.56 15.95
N GLN A 82 -17.75 15.88 15.87
CA GLN A 82 -17.17 16.83 14.91
C GLN A 82 -16.01 16.22 14.10
N SER A 83 -15.92 14.90 14.04
CA SER A 83 -14.89 14.25 13.22
C SER A 83 -15.29 12.84 12.83
N LEU A 84 -14.72 12.39 11.72
CA LEU A 84 -14.63 10.96 11.42
C LEU A 84 -13.22 10.51 11.77
N GLN A 85 -13.11 9.40 12.49
CA GLN A 85 -11.84 8.75 12.77
C GLN A 85 -11.77 7.40 12.06
N ILE A 86 -10.61 7.11 11.45
CA ILE A 86 -10.30 5.82 10.85
C ILE A 86 -9.12 5.21 11.62
N GLY A 87 -9.38 4.11 12.31
CA GLY A 87 -8.38 3.28 12.95
C GLY A 87 -7.89 2.18 12.03
N LEU A 88 -6.57 1.99 11.99
CA LEU A 88 -5.87 0.97 11.23
C LEU A 88 -4.89 0.23 12.13
N ARG A 89 -5.09 -1.06 12.38
CA ARG A 89 -4.10 -1.89 13.06
C ARG A 89 -3.25 -2.60 12.03
N SER A 90 -1.94 -2.37 12.06
CA SER A 90 -1.01 -2.94 11.08
C SER A 90 0.09 -3.76 11.77
N ILE A 91 0.62 -4.75 11.05
CA ILE A 91 1.69 -5.62 11.55
C ILE A 91 3.01 -4.85 11.68
N ASN A 92 3.26 -3.94 10.75
CA ASN A 92 4.45 -3.08 10.76
C ASN A 92 4.12 -1.75 11.43
N GLN A 93 5.03 -1.24 12.26
CA GLN A 93 4.90 0.09 12.85
C GLN A 93 4.81 1.18 11.77
N ILE A 94 3.96 2.19 12.01
CA ILE A 94 3.93 3.44 11.25
C ILE A 94 4.82 4.46 11.95
N SER A 95 5.75 5.08 11.22
CA SER A 95 6.64 6.11 11.73
C SER A 95 6.24 7.52 11.32
N GLN A 96 5.53 7.68 10.20
CA GLN A 96 5.20 8.99 9.66
C GLN A 96 3.87 8.98 8.90
N PHE A 97 3.17 10.11 8.98
CA PHE A 97 1.93 10.38 8.26
C PHE A 97 2.14 11.56 7.33
N GLU A 98 1.71 11.43 6.09
CA GLU A 98 1.71 12.51 5.11
C GLU A 98 0.35 12.58 4.44
N PHE A 99 -0.14 13.80 4.21
CA PHE A 99 -1.43 14.06 3.59
C PHE A 99 -1.23 14.97 2.40
N TYR A 100 -1.84 14.63 1.28
CA TYR A 100 -1.80 15.43 0.06
C TYR A 100 -3.08 15.21 -0.73
N HIS A 101 -3.41 16.18 -1.57
CA HIS A 101 -4.48 16.02 -2.55
C HIS A 101 -4.05 15.10 -3.68
N ASP A 102 -5.01 14.40 -4.26
CA ASP A 102 -4.80 13.71 -5.54
C ASP A 102 -4.91 14.73 -6.69
N LYS A 103 -5.74 14.46 -7.70
CA LYS A 103 -5.95 15.36 -8.84
C LYS A 103 -6.86 16.55 -8.51
N ASN A 104 -7.62 16.47 -7.43
CA ASN A 104 -8.55 17.48 -6.98
C ASN A 104 -8.56 17.56 -5.45
N ASP A 105 -9.08 18.66 -4.93
CA ASP A 105 -9.01 18.94 -3.49
C ASP A 105 -10.09 18.20 -2.68
N SER A 106 -11.05 17.56 -3.36
CA SER A 106 -12.05 16.67 -2.75
C SER A 106 -11.55 15.24 -2.55
N THR A 107 -10.32 14.94 -2.99
CA THR A 107 -9.69 13.63 -2.83
C THR A 107 -8.39 13.80 -2.08
N VAL A 108 -8.27 13.10 -0.96
CA VAL A 108 -7.04 13.12 -0.15
C VAL A 108 -6.39 11.75 -0.17
N ILE A 109 -5.08 11.75 -0.23
CA ILE A 109 -4.24 10.58 -0.02
C ILE A 109 -3.50 10.76 1.30
N ALA A 110 -3.75 9.84 2.23
CA ALA A 110 -2.97 9.66 3.45
C ALA A 110 -1.93 8.55 3.23
N SER A 111 -0.66 8.91 3.32
CA SER A 111 0.47 7.99 3.25
C SER A 111 1.00 7.71 4.66
N LEU A 112 0.93 6.45 5.08
CA LEU A 112 1.39 5.97 6.38
C LEU A 112 2.68 5.20 6.16
N ARG A 113 3.82 5.83 6.44
CA ARG A 113 5.14 5.28 6.14
C ARG A 113 5.63 4.35 7.24
N TYR A 114 6.23 3.23 6.81
CA TYR A 114 7.02 2.38 7.69
C TYR A 114 8.39 3.03 7.97
N PRO A 115 9.04 2.66 9.09
CA PRO A 115 10.44 2.96 9.30
C PRO A 115 11.30 2.56 8.09
N ILE A 116 12.34 3.33 7.82
CA ILE A 116 13.25 3.06 6.70
C ILE A 116 13.89 1.68 6.82
N SER A 117 14.22 1.25 8.05
CA SER A 117 14.78 -0.07 8.34
C SER A 117 13.87 -1.21 7.88
N THR A 118 12.56 -1.10 8.14
CA THR A 118 11.55 -2.07 7.68
C THR A 118 11.50 -2.13 6.16
N THR A 119 11.57 -0.98 5.50
CA THR A 119 11.56 -0.90 4.03
C THR A 119 12.83 -1.52 3.43
N MET A 120 14.01 -1.25 4.00
CA MET A 120 15.27 -1.82 3.54
C MET A 120 15.30 -3.35 3.70
N ALA A 121 14.89 -3.86 4.86
CA ALA A 121 14.80 -5.31 5.08
C ALA A 121 13.88 -6.01 4.06
N TYR A 122 12.80 -5.35 3.65
CA TYR A 122 11.91 -5.86 2.60
C TYR A 122 12.57 -5.87 1.21
N ILE A 123 13.38 -4.86 0.87
CA ILE A 123 14.14 -4.81 -0.38
C ILE A 123 15.19 -5.93 -0.40
N GLU A 124 16.01 -6.03 0.65
CA GLU A 124 17.06 -7.06 0.77
C GLU A 124 16.49 -8.47 0.64
N LYS A 125 15.39 -8.77 1.35
CA LYS A 125 14.73 -10.07 1.28
C LYS A 125 14.27 -10.40 -0.14
N ARG A 126 13.77 -9.42 -0.88
CA ARG A 126 13.33 -9.62 -2.26
C ARG A 126 14.49 -9.83 -3.22
N GLU A 127 15.59 -9.11 -3.05
CA GLU A 127 16.80 -9.32 -3.83
C GLU A 127 17.36 -10.73 -3.61
N ILE A 128 17.43 -11.19 -2.36
CA ILE A 128 17.84 -12.57 -2.01
C ILE A 128 16.90 -13.58 -2.67
N THR A 129 15.59 -13.42 -2.51
CA THR A 129 14.58 -14.33 -3.10
C THR A 129 14.68 -14.37 -4.64
N SER A 130 14.92 -13.22 -5.28
CA SER A 130 15.11 -13.12 -6.73
C SER A 130 16.38 -13.85 -7.18
N LYS A 131 17.48 -13.69 -6.44
CA LYS A 131 18.74 -14.38 -6.70
C LYS A 131 18.62 -15.90 -6.52
N GLU A 132 17.91 -16.35 -5.49
CA GLU A 132 17.63 -17.77 -5.27
C GLU A 132 16.79 -18.38 -6.39
N LYS A 133 15.69 -17.71 -6.80
CA LYS A 133 14.87 -18.15 -7.93
C LYS A 133 15.65 -18.23 -9.24
N ASN A 134 16.53 -17.26 -9.49
CA ASN A 134 17.43 -17.33 -10.65
C ASN A 134 18.36 -18.54 -10.53
N LYS A 135 19.00 -18.75 -9.39
CA LYS A 135 19.88 -19.92 -9.18
C LYS A 135 19.15 -21.24 -9.36
N THR A 136 17.93 -21.39 -8.83
CA THR A 136 17.13 -22.61 -9.02
C THR A 136 16.72 -22.80 -10.48
N PHE A 137 16.29 -21.74 -11.17
CA PHE A 137 15.99 -21.76 -12.60
C PHE A 137 17.20 -22.19 -13.44
N PHE A 138 18.36 -21.53 -13.28
CA PHE A 138 19.59 -21.93 -13.98
C PHE A 138 20.06 -23.34 -13.59
N SER A 139 19.96 -23.74 -12.32
CA SER A 139 20.30 -25.10 -11.92
C SER A 139 19.37 -26.14 -12.54
N SER A 140 18.09 -25.82 -12.79
CA SER A 140 17.17 -26.71 -13.48
C SER A 140 17.44 -26.81 -14.99
N LEU A 141 17.99 -25.74 -15.59
CA LEU A 141 18.45 -25.75 -16.98
C LEU A 141 19.75 -26.56 -17.15
N ILE A 142 20.60 -26.58 -16.13
CA ILE A 142 21.91 -27.26 -16.17
C ILE A 142 21.82 -28.70 -15.63
N ASN A 143 20.83 -29.02 -14.78
CA ASN A 143 20.61 -30.36 -14.25
C ASN A 143 19.82 -31.22 -15.25
N VAL A 144 20.43 -31.44 -16.41
CA VAL A 144 20.02 -32.47 -17.34
C VAL A 144 21.17 -33.45 -17.52
N ASN A 145 20.97 -34.68 -17.03
CA ASN A 145 21.58 -35.90 -17.55
C ASN A 145 21.09 -36.15 -19.00
N THR A 146 21.18 -35.15 -19.89
CA THR A 146 20.96 -35.32 -21.32
C THR A 146 22.29 -35.24 -22.04
N PRO A 147 22.95 -36.37 -22.31
CA PRO A 147 23.83 -36.42 -23.45
C PRO A 147 22.94 -36.36 -24.71
N TYR A 148 23.42 -35.69 -25.76
CA TYR A 148 22.97 -35.77 -27.17
C TYR A 148 22.00 -34.71 -27.75
N TYR A 149 21.12 -34.03 -27.01
CA TYR A 149 20.19 -33.08 -27.68
C TYR A 149 20.83 -31.73 -28.06
N LEU A 150 21.74 -31.17 -27.25
CA LEU A 150 22.40 -29.88 -27.56
C LEU A 150 23.44 -29.96 -28.69
N ILE A 151 23.98 -31.15 -28.99
CA ILE A 151 24.95 -31.35 -30.07
C ILE A 151 24.24 -31.39 -31.45
N SER A 152 22.97 -31.81 -31.49
CA SER A 152 22.20 -31.91 -32.75
C SER A 152 21.89 -30.55 -33.39
N ILE A 153 21.75 -29.48 -32.60
CA ILE A 153 21.46 -28.12 -33.09
C ILE A 153 22.68 -27.51 -33.77
N ILE A 154 23.90 -27.84 -33.30
CA ILE A 154 25.15 -27.36 -33.89
C ILE A 154 25.43 -28.06 -35.23
N LEU A 155 25.13 -29.37 -35.34
CA LEU A 155 25.29 -30.14 -36.58
C LEU A 155 24.29 -29.74 -37.67
N ALA A 156 23.04 -29.40 -37.32
CA ALA A 156 22.06 -28.91 -38.29
C ALA A 156 22.41 -27.53 -38.85
N GLY A 157 23.08 -26.67 -38.08
CA GLY A 157 23.54 -25.35 -38.54
C GLY A 157 24.71 -25.41 -39.53
N LEU A 158 25.61 -26.39 -39.39
CA LEU A 158 26.74 -26.56 -40.33
C LEU A 158 26.31 -27.12 -41.70
N LEU A 159 25.20 -27.85 -41.77
CA LEU A 159 24.72 -28.44 -43.03
C LEU A 159 24.04 -27.41 -43.96
N ILE A 160 23.61 -26.27 -43.44
CA ILE A 160 22.91 -25.21 -44.19
C ILE A 160 23.91 -24.22 -44.86
N LEU A 161 25.20 -24.29 -44.53
CA LEU A 161 26.22 -23.37 -45.05
C LEU A 161 27.00 -23.89 -46.28
N GLN A 162 26.63 -25.04 -46.84
CA GLN A 162 27.29 -25.65 -48.02
C GLN A 162 26.40 -25.74 -49.27
N ILE A 163 25.34 -24.93 -49.37
CA ILE A 163 24.55 -24.77 -50.61
C ILE A 163 24.75 -23.37 -51.15
#